data_AF-A0A7C2UYN0-F1
#
_entry.id   AF-A0A7C2UYN0-F1
#
_cell.length_a   1.000
_cell.length_b   1.000
_cell.length_c   1.000
_cell.angle_alpha   90.00
_cell.angle_beta   90.00
_cell.angle_gamma   90.00
#
_symmetry.space_group_name_H-M   'P 1'
#
loop_
_entity.id
_entity.type
_entity.pdbx_description
1 polymer ?
#
loop_
_entity_poly.entity_id
_entity_poly.type
_entity_poly.pdbx_seq_one_letter_code
_entity_poly.pdbx_strand_id
1 'polypeptide(L)'
;MLLPAQALGGVPRQAQRASNRQPPLRQQARQEPTPDTHTNHSPNPCTGNTPETPGRCKHWARFAIQLYPIRRNQTALLQTAIGVGRVVAYGLVAELPELGQVSHRAIAALVGLAPVRCESGDWVGRARVRGGRPRVRRLLYQAAVVASTHDGRWRAVYAELLGRGKVKKVAFCAVAR
;
A
#
# COMPACT_ATOMS: atom_id res chain seq x y z
N MET A 1 -40.53 51.10 -47.66
CA MET A 1 -41.62 51.67 -46.84
C MET A 1 -41.58 50.96 -45.50
N LEU A 2 -41.01 51.53 -44.44
CA LEU A 2 -41.46 52.63 -43.56
C LEU A 2 -41.86 52.02 -42.20
N LEU A 3 -41.12 52.40 -41.16
CA LEU A 3 -41.44 52.26 -39.72
C LEU A 3 -42.73 53.07 -39.37
N PRO A 4 -43.43 52.82 -38.24
CA PRO A 4 -43.03 53.35 -36.90
C PRO A 4 -43.30 52.36 -35.74
N ALA A 5 -42.60 52.33 -34.59
CA ALA A 5 -42.18 53.35 -33.61
C ALA A 5 -43.30 53.88 -32.69
N GLN A 6 -43.45 53.30 -31.48
CA GLN A 6 -43.89 53.93 -30.20
C GLN A 6 -43.34 53.02 -29.06
N ALA A 7 -42.36 53.36 -28.21
CA ALA A 7 -42.17 54.46 -27.25
C ALA A 7 -43.18 54.44 -26.08
N LEU A 8 -42.69 54.10 -24.87
CA LEU A 8 -42.77 54.87 -23.60
C LEU A 8 -42.81 53.94 -22.37
N GLY A 9 -41.92 54.19 -21.41
CA GLY A 9 -41.95 53.55 -20.09
C GLY A 9 -40.61 53.50 -19.37
N GLY A 10 -39.93 54.64 -19.21
CA GLY A 10 -38.71 54.74 -18.40
C GLY A 10 -39.03 54.67 -16.90
N VAL A 11 -38.31 53.81 -16.18
CA VAL A 11 -38.34 53.73 -14.71
C VAL A 11 -37.28 54.68 -14.13
N PRO A 12 -37.58 55.45 -13.06
CA PRO A 12 -36.74 56.54 -12.57
C PRO A 12 -35.40 56.11 -11.92
N ARG A 13 -34.40 56.97 -12.16
CA ARG A 13 -32.95 56.88 -11.94
C ARG A 13 -32.45 57.09 -10.49
N GLN A 14 -33.23 56.79 -9.44
CA GLN A 14 -32.86 57.18 -8.06
C GLN A 14 -32.56 56.06 -7.06
N ALA A 15 -32.44 54.80 -7.50
CA ALA A 15 -32.02 53.68 -6.62
C ALA A 15 -30.57 53.19 -6.88
N GLN A 16 -29.73 54.00 -7.55
CA GLN A 16 -28.32 53.69 -7.85
C GLN A 16 -27.38 54.64 -7.09
N ARG A 17 -27.39 54.63 -5.76
CA ARG A 17 -26.42 55.42 -4.98
C ARG A 17 -25.95 54.81 -3.65
N ALA A 18 -26.21 53.54 -3.36
CA ALA A 18 -25.86 52.96 -2.06
C ALA A 18 -25.10 51.62 -2.12
N SER A 19 -24.46 51.25 -3.23
CA SER A 19 -23.72 49.97 -3.29
C SER A 19 -22.44 50.00 -4.10
N ASN A 20 -21.65 51.09 -4.03
CA ASN A 20 -20.27 51.00 -4.51
C ASN A 20 -19.37 52.11 -3.96
N ARG A 21 -18.75 51.93 -2.77
CA ARG A 21 -17.45 52.52 -2.35
C ARG A 21 -16.85 51.72 -1.18
N GLN A 22 -15.90 50.82 -1.45
CA GLN A 22 -14.77 50.54 -0.53
C GLN A 22 -13.84 51.78 -0.55
N PRO A 23 -12.95 52.10 0.43
CA PRO A 23 -11.96 51.23 1.13
C PRO A 23 -11.64 51.76 2.59
N PRO A 24 -10.48 51.54 3.30
CA PRO A 24 -9.28 50.76 3.02
C PRO A 24 -8.78 49.81 4.14
N LEU A 25 -7.75 49.04 3.76
CA LEU A 25 -6.88 48.18 4.57
C LEU A 25 -6.34 48.84 5.84
N ARG A 26 -6.65 48.27 7.02
CA ARG A 26 -5.71 47.99 8.14
C ARG A 26 -6.51 47.57 9.38
N GLN A 27 -6.48 46.27 9.65
CA GLN A 27 -6.85 45.50 10.87
C GLN A 27 -7.36 44.14 10.36
N GLN A 28 -6.53 43.29 9.74
CA GLN A 28 -5.54 42.46 10.43
C GLN A 28 -6.01 42.05 11.83
N ALA A 29 -6.58 40.83 11.93
CA ALA A 29 -6.50 39.90 13.08
C ALA A 29 -7.76 39.03 13.26
N ARG A 30 -8.36 38.52 12.18
CA ARG A 30 -9.05 37.22 12.18
C ARG A 30 -8.69 36.52 10.88
N GLN A 31 -7.50 35.94 10.87
CA GLN A 31 -7.09 35.04 9.79
C GLN A 31 -8.00 33.83 9.85
N GLU A 32 -8.85 33.71 8.83
CA GLU A 32 -9.36 32.42 8.40
C GLU A 32 -8.18 31.47 8.20
N PRO A 33 -8.33 30.17 8.52
CA PRO A 33 -7.27 29.21 8.32
C PRO A 33 -6.92 29.16 6.83
N THR A 34 -5.72 29.64 6.52
CA THR A 34 -5.07 29.46 5.24
C THR A 34 -4.91 27.96 4.96
N PRO A 35 -5.06 27.50 3.71
CA PRO A 35 -4.74 26.13 3.32
C PRO A 35 -3.22 26.00 3.24
N ASP A 36 -2.57 26.06 4.40
CA ASP A 36 -1.12 25.96 4.51
C ASP A 36 -0.74 24.49 4.50
N THR A 37 -0.04 24.14 3.43
CA THR A 37 0.96 23.09 3.42
C THR A 37 0.42 21.71 3.83
N HIS A 38 0.20 20.85 2.83
CA HIS A 38 0.20 19.40 3.01
C HIS A 38 1.56 18.95 3.55
N THR A 39 1.83 19.26 4.81
CA THR A 39 2.87 18.64 5.59
C THR A 39 2.32 17.26 5.88
N ASN A 40 2.96 16.25 5.29
CA ASN A 40 2.73 14.84 5.58
C ASN A 40 2.91 14.57 7.08
N HIS A 41 1.88 14.86 7.88
CA HIS A 41 1.67 14.23 9.17
C HIS A 41 0.75 13.05 8.91
N SER A 42 1.38 11.94 8.55
CA SER A 42 0.78 10.61 8.70
C SER A 42 0.30 10.52 10.15
N PRO A 43 -0.99 10.32 10.42
CA PRO A 43 -1.46 10.15 11.79
C PRO A 43 -0.78 8.91 12.34
N ASN A 44 -0.01 9.10 13.42
CA ASN A 44 0.68 8.03 14.11
C ASN A 44 -0.38 7.13 14.76
N PRO A 45 -0.45 5.82 14.45
CA PRO A 45 -1.60 4.95 14.79
C PRO A 45 -1.71 4.56 16.28
N CYS A 46 -1.10 5.31 17.20
CA CYS A 46 -0.89 4.88 18.59
C CYS A 46 -1.63 5.70 19.66
N THR A 47 -2.44 6.70 19.30
CA THR A 47 -3.20 7.49 20.29
C THR A 47 -4.66 7.59 19.87
N GLY A 48 -5.49 6.69 20.38
CA GLY A 48 -6.93 6.69 20.09
C GLY A 48 -7.63 5.41 20.55
N ASN A 49 -8.08 5.40 21.80
CA ASN A 49 -8.97 4.40 22.37
C ASN A 49 -10.43 4.80 22.06
N THR A 50 -10.83 4.59 20.80
CA THR A 50 -12.24 4.59 20.36
C THR A 50 -12.75 3.16 20.20
N PRO A 51 -14.05 2.88 20.45
CA PRO A 51 -14.63 1.53 20.37
C PRO A 51 -14.61 0.91 18.95
N GLU A 52 -14.14 1.65 17.95
CA GLU A 52 -14.11 1.26 16.53
C GLU A 52 -12.74 0.74 16.08
N THR A 53 -11.73 0.85 16.94
CA THR A 53 -10.39 0.37 16.65
C THR A 53 -10.17 -0.90 17.45
N PRO A 54 -10.34 -2.10 16.87
CA PRO A 54 -10.10 -3.30 17.63
C PRO A 54 -8.60 -3.36 17.91
N GLY A 55 -8.24 -3.13 19.18
CA GLY A 55 -6.87 -3.10 19.65
C GLY A 55 -6.15 -4.40 19.31
N ARG A 56 -4.87 -4.30 18.95
CA ARG A 56 -3.96 -5.45 18.75
C ARG A 56 -4.55 -6.58 17.89
N CYS A 57 -5.12 -6.24 16.74
CA CYS A 57 -5.76 -7.24 15.90
C CYS A 57 -4.79 -8.06 15.06
N LYS A 58 -4.39 -9.23 15.54
CA LYS A 58 -3.88 -10.30 14.66
C LYS A 58 -4.91 -10.74 13.59
N HIS A 59 -6.15 -10.26 13.70
CA HIS A 59 -7.30 -10.65 12.88
C HIS A 59 -7.85 -9.53 11.98
N TRP A 60 -7.31 -8.30 11.96
CA TRP A 60 -7.89 -7.20 11.17
C TRP A 60 -7.88 -7.52 9.67
N ALA A 61 -6.81 -8.16 9.18
CA ALA A 61 -6.69 -8.59 7.80
C ALA A 61 -7.78 -9.60 7.42
N ARG A 62 -8.18 -10.48 8.34
CA ARG A 62 -9.27 -11.44 8.13
C ARG A 62 -10.61 -10.70 7.97
N PHE A 63 -10.89 -9.73 8.84
CA PHE A 63 -12.13 -8.98 8.81
C PHE A 63 -12.23 -8.09 7.55
N ALA A 64 -11.15 -7.40 7.18
CA ALA A 64 -11.09 -6.57 5.99
C ALA A 64 -11.25 -7.40 4.69
N ILE A 65 -10.66 -8.59 4.60
CA ILE A 65 -10.78 -9.45 3.42
C ILE A 65 -12.17 -10.08 3.31
N GLN A 66 -12.82 -10.37 4.43
CA GLN A 66 -14.20 -10.85 4.41
C GLN A 66 -15.15 -9.80 3.84
N LEU A 67 -14.87 -8.49 3.90
CA LEU A 67 -15.80 -7.47 3.40
C LEU A 67 -15.72 -7.21 1.89
N TYR A 68 -14.65 -7.64 1.20
CA TYR A 68 -14.49 -7.41 -0.26
C TYR A 68 -14.43 -8.72 -1.05
N PRO A 69 -15.35 -8.97 -2.01
CA PRO A 69 -15.46 -10.25 -2.72
C PRO A 69 -14.22 -10.56 -3.60
N ILE A 70 -13.63 -9.55 -4.24
CA ILE A 70 -12.43 -9.72 -5.07
C ILE A 70 -11.24 -10.26 -4.26
N ARG A 71 -11.11 -9.84 -2.99
CA ARG A 71 -10.07 -10.31 -2.08
C ARG A 71 -10.34 -11.73 -1.58
N ARG A 72 -11.60 -12.14 -1.42
CA ARG A 72 -11.93 -13.54 -1.07
C ARG A 72 -11.48 -14.50 -2.16
N ASN A 73 -11.79 -14.22 -3.42
CA ASN A 73 -11.42 -15.09 -4.54
C ASN A 73 -9.90 -15.22 -4.68
N GLN A 74 -9.16 -14.11 -4.57
CA GLN A 74 -7.69 -14.13 -4.57
C GLN A 74 -7.14 -14.99 -3.42
N THR A 75 -7.68 -14.87 -2.20
CA THR A 75 -7.19 -15.66 -1.08
C THR A 75 -7.51 -17.14 -1.19
N ALA A 76 -8.63 -17.50 -1.83
CA ALA A 76 -8.98 -18.89 -2.12
C ALA A 76 -8.02 -19.50 -3.15
N LEU A 77 -7.70 -18.75 -4.22
CA LEU A 77 -6.69 -19.15 -5.20
C LEU A 77 -5.30 -19.30 -4.58
N LEU A 78 -4.91 -18.40 -3.68
CA LEU A 78 -3.63 -18.51 -2.99
C LEU A 78 -3.55 -19.74 -2.09
N GLN A 79 -4.66 -20.13 -1.46
CA GLN A 79 -4.74 -21.30 -0.57
C GLN A 79 -4.66 -22.65 -1.31
N THR A 80 -4.79 -22.67 -2.64
CA THR A 80 -4.58 -23.91 -3.41
C THR A 80 -3.10 -24.31 -3.45
N ALA A 81 -2.19 -23.36 -3.20
CA ALA A 81 -0.77 -23.64 -3.15
C ALA A 81 -0.38 -24.30 -1.82
N ILE A 82 0.40 -25.37 -1.90
CA ILE A 82 0.91 -26.09 -0.73
C ILE A 82 1.77 -25.14 0.11
N GLY A 83 1.48 -25.07 1.41
CA GLY A 83 2.16 -24.19 2.36
C GLY A 83 1.53 -22.81 2.53
N VAL A 84 0.52 -22.45 1.72
CA VAL A 84 -0.20 -21.17 1.86
C VAL A 84 -1.48 -21.36 2.67
N GLY A 85 -1.39 -21.13 3.98
CA GLY A 85 -2.55 -21.13 4.87
C GLY A 85 -3.32 -19.80 4.87
N ARG A 86 -4.48 -19.76 5.55
CA ARG A 86 -5.33 -18.55 5.66
C ARG A 86 -4.55 -17.32 6.12
N VAL A 87 -3.68 -17.45 7.13
CA VAL A 87 -2.88 -16.33 7.66
C VAL A 87 -1.90 -15.80 6.60
N VAL A 88 -1.26 -16.69 5.84
CA VAL A 88 -0.34 -16.32 4.76
C VAL A 88 -1.12 -15.65 3.64
N ALA A 89 -2.19 -16.27 3.15
CA ALA A 89 -3.03 -15.72 2.08
C ALA A 89 -3.59 -14.33 2.44
N TYR A 90 -4.11 -14.17 3.66
CA TYR A 90 -4.63 -12.88 4.12
C TYR A 90 -3.54 -11.83 4.28
N GLY A 91 -2.39 -12.21 4.84
CA GLY A 91 -1.27 -11.30 4.96
C GLY A 91 -0.71 -10.87 3.60
N LEU A 92 -0.65 -11.77 2.61
CA LEU A 92 -0.24 -11.45 1.24
C LEU A 92 -1.22 -10.47 0.58
N VAL A 93 -2.53 -10.72 0.63
CA VAL A 93 -3.50 -9.83 0.00
C VAL A 93 -3.60 -8.48 0.73
N ALA A 94 -3.34 -8.42 2.03
CA ALA A 94 -3.34 -7.18 2.79
C ALA A 94 -2.06 -6.36 2.59
N GLU A 95 -0.89 -7.00 2.54
CA GLU A 95 0.41 -6.32 2.50
C GLU A 95 1.11 -6.36 1.14
N LEU A 96 0.49 -6.94 0.10
CA LEU A 96 1.04 -7.06 -1.26
C LEU A 96 -0.06 -6.91 -2.34
N PRO A 97 -0.62 -5.71 -2.54
CA PRO A 97 -1.62 -5.45 -3.58
C PRO A 97 -1.08 -5.61 -5.01
N GLU A 98 0.24 -5.59 -5.18
CA GLU A 98 0.94 -5.73 -6.46
C GLU A 98 0.97 -7.20 -6.96
N LEU A 99 0.53 -8.14 -6.12
CA LEU A 99 0.50 -9.57 -6.42
C LEU A 99 -0.45 -9.86 -7.60
N GLY A 100 0.07 -10.48 -8.65
CA GLY A 100 -0.66 -10.76 -9.90
C GLY A 100 -0.58 -9.66 -10.96
N GLN A 101 -0.03 -8.49 -10.62
CA GLN A 101 0.20 -7.39 -11.56
C GLN A 101 1.67 -7.32 -12.00
N VAL A 102 2.59 -7.65 -11.09
CA VAL A 102 4.04 -7.57 -11.32
C VAL A 102 4.71 -8.94 -11.40
N SER A 103 5.87 -9.01 -12.06
CA SER A 103 6.62 -10.25 -12.21
C SER A 103 7.15 -10.79 -10.87
N HIS A 104 7.35 -12.11 -10.78
CA HIS A 104 7.88 -12.74 -9.57
C HIS A 104 9.24 -12.15 -9.13
N ARG A 105 10.10 -11.73 -10.07
CA ARG A 105 11.39 -11.10 -9.74
C ARG A 105 11.20 -9.73 -9.07
N ALA A 106 10.25 -8.94 -9.55
CA ALA A 106 9.91 -7.65 -8.95
C ALA A 106 9.31 -7.84 -7.55
N ILE A 107 8.44 -8.84 -7.37
CA ILE A 107 7.89 -9.19 -6.04
C ILE A 107 9.02 -9.62 -5.11
N ALA A 108 9.92 -10.51 -5.55
CA ALA A 108 11.05 -10.96 -4.76
C ALA A 108 11.98 -9.80 -4.36
N ALA A 109 12.17 -8.79 -5.21
CA ALA A 109 12.91 -7.59 -4.85
C ALA A 109 12.15 -6.73 -3.82
N LEU A 110 10.85 -6.50 -4.04
CA LEU A 110 9.99 -5.67 -3.18
C LEU A 110 9.81 -6.26 -1.78
N VAL A 111 9.66 -7.57 -1.67
CA VAL A 111 9.57 -8.28 -0.39
C VAL A 111 10.96 -8.42 0.28
N GLY A 112 12.03 -8.19 -0.49
CA GLY A 112 13.40 -8.42 -0.05
C GLY A 112 13.68 -9.90 0.16
N LEU A 113 13.36 -10.75 -0.82
CA LEU A 113 13.84 -12.12 -0.93
C LEU A 113 15.01 -12.22 -1.92
N ALA A 114 15.09 -11.30 -2.87
CA ALA A 114 16.18 -11.24 -3.83
C ALA A 114 17.51 -10.88 -3.12
N PRO A 115 18.58 -11.67 -3.33
CA PRO A 115 19.90 -11.33 -2.82
C PRO A 115 20.42 -10.08 -3.54
N VAL A 116 20.83 -9.07 -2.79
CA VAL A 116 21.45 -7.86 -3.32
C VAL A 116 22.96 -8.04 -3.25
N ARG A 117 23.62 -7.73 -4.37
CA ARG A 117 25.08 -7.72 -4.50
C ARG A 117 25.65 -6.61 -3.63
N CYS A 118 26.57 -6.95 -2.73
CA CYS A 118 27.24 -6.00 -1.84
C CYS A 118 28.65 -5.78 -2.37
N GLU A 119 28.82 -4.82 -3.27
CA GLU A 119 30.10 -4.48 -3.90
C GLU A 119 30.40 -3.00 -3.66
N SER A 120 31.65 -2.68 -3.31
CA SER A 120 32.13 -1.31 -3.17
C SER A 120 33.53 -1.21 -3.76
N GLY A 121 33.67 -0.50 -4.88
CA GLY A 121 34.94 -0.38 -5.59
C GLY A 121 35.55 -1.76 -5.85
N ASP A 122 36.66 -2.04 -5.17
CA ASP A 122 37.43 -3.28 -5.30
C ASP A 122 36.97 -4.44 -4.39
N TRP A 123 36.02 -4.21 -3.50
CA TRP A 123 35.54 -5.23 -2.57
C TRP A 123 34.26 -5.89 -3.06
N VAL A 124 34.33 -7.21 -3.27
CA VAL A 124 33.17 -8.07 -3.56
C VAL A 124 32.76 -8.85 -2.31
N GLY A 125 31.71 -8.40 -1.66
CA GLY A 125 31.11 -9.04 -0.50
C GLY A 125 30.14 -10.16 -0.83
N ARG A 126 29.75 -10.93 0.20
CA ARG A 126 28.67 -11.92 0.07
C ARG A 126 27.33 -11.20 -0.17
N ALA A 127 26.60 -11.62 -1.19
CA ALA A 127 25.27 -11.10 -1.46
C ALA A 127 24.34 -11.32 -0.25
N ARG A 128 23.60 -10.27 0.13
CA ARG A 128 22.73 -10.29 1.30
C ARG A 128 21.36 -9.74 0.93
N VAL A 129 20.34 -10.33 1.53
CA VAL A 129 19.00 -9.77 1.50
C VAL A 129 18.97 -8.48 2.34
N ARG A 130 18.57 -7.36 1.74
CA ARG A 130 18.43 -6.05 2.41
C ARG A 130 17.07 -5.43 2.06
N GLY A 131 16.50 -4.68 3.02
CA GLY A 131 15.26 -3.92 2.81
C GLY A 131 13.99 -4.75 2.62
N GLY A 132 13.05 -4.20 1.85
CA GLY A 132 11.77 -4.78 1.46
C GLY A 132 10.69 -4.77 2.54
N ARG A 133 9.62 -5.57 2.35
CA ARG A 133 8.53 -5.78 3.31
C ARG A 133 8.80 -6.98 4.24
N PRO A 134 9.34 -6.78 5.47
CA PRO A 134 9.82 -7.88 6.33
C PRO A 134 8.70 -8.80 6.84
N ARG A 135 7.48 -8.29 6.96
CA ARG A 135 6.29 -9.06 7.36
C ARG A 135 5.88 -10.06 6.27
N VAL A 136 5.69 -9.59 5.03
CA VAL A 136 5.49 -10.42 3.84
C VAL A 136 6.58 -11.48 3.69
N ARG A 137 7.84 -11.09 3.86
CA ARG A 137 8.97 -12.04 3.81
C ARG A 137 8.85 -13.17 4.83
N ARG A 138 8.42 -12.85 6.06
CA ARG A 138 8.22 -13.85 7.11
C ARG A 138 7.08 -14.80 6.75
N LEU A 139 6.00 -14.31 6.14
CA LEU A 139 4.88 -15.13 5.67
C LEU A 139 5.32 -16.08 4.55
N LEU A 140 6.05 -15.59 3.55
CA LEU A 140 6.58 -16.43 2.46
C LEU A 140 7.60 -17.45 2.96
N TYR A 141 8.43 -17.08 3.94
CA TYR A 141 9.35 -18.03 4.58
C TYR A 141 8.60 -19.18 5.26
N GLN A 142 7.52 -18.89 6.01
CA GLN A 142 6.70 -19.93 6.64
C GLN A 142 6.05 -20.84 5.58
N ALA A 143 5.56 -20.25 4.48
CA ALA A 143 5.01 -21.02 3.38
C ALA A 143 6.06 -21.94 2.73
N ALA A 144 7.28 -21.43 2.50
CA ALA A 144 8.37 -22.20 1.92
C ALA A 144 8.81 -23.38 2.82
N VAL A 145 8.80 -23.21 4.14
CA VAL A 145 9.10 -24.30 5.08
C VAL A 145 8.07 -25.43 4.95
N VAL A 146 6.78 -25.09 4.92
CA VAL A 146 5.70 -26.09 4.77
C VAL A 146 5.71 -26.71 3.38
N ALA A 147 5.95 -25.92 2.34
CA ALA A 147 6.05 -26.40 0.96
C ALA A 147 7.21 -27.40 0.81
N SER A 148 8.36 -27.13 1.41
CA SER A 148 9.53 -28.01 1.35
C SER A 148 9.32 -29.36 2.05
N THR A 149 8.35 -29.45 2.96
CA THR A 149 8.04 -30.69 3.68
C THR A 149 6.92 -31.50 3.02
N HIS A 150 5.90 -30.84 2.47
CA HIS A 150 4.69 -31.48 1.96
C HIS A 150 4.64 -31.64 0.43
N ASP A 151 5.43 -30.85 -0.32
CA ASP A 151 5.50 -30.93 -1.78
C ASP A 151 6.85 -31.54 -2.21
N GLY A 152 6.80 -32.68 -2.90
CA GLY A 152 7.98 -33.38 -3.39
C GLY A 152 8.84 -32.52 -4.34
N ARG A 153 8.24 -31.61 -5.10
CA ARG A 153 8.96 -30.71 -6.01
C ARG A 153 9.82 -29.72 -5.24
N TRP A 154 9.26 -29.07 -4.23
CA TRP A 154 9.98 -28.10 -3.41
C TRP A 154 11.00 -28.78 -2.48
N ARG A 155 10.68 -29.99 -2.01
CA ARG A 155 11.62 -30.82 -1.26
C ARG A 155 12.86 -31.16 -2.08
N ALA A 156 12.71 -31.50 -3.36
CA ALA A 156 13.84 -31.79 -4.25
C ALA A 156 14.75 -30.57 -4.42
N VAL A 157 14.17 -29.39 -4.70
CA VAL A 157 14.93 -28.11 -4.82
C VAL A 157 15.66 -27.80 -3.51
N TYR A 158 15.00 -27.96 -2.37
CA TYR A 158 15.60 -27.75 -1.06
C TYR A 158 16.78 -28.70 -0.82
N ALA A 159 16.60 -30.00 -1.09
CA ALA A 159 17.64 -31.02 -0.92
C ALA A 159 18.84 -30.79 -1.85
N GLU A 160 18.59 -30.40 -3.10
CA GLU A 160 19.64 -30.05 -4.06
C GLU A 160 20.49 -28.87 -3.56
N LEU A 161 19.85 -27.82 -3.04
CA LEU A 161 20.55 -26.67 -2.49
C LEU A 161 21.39 -27.04 -1.26
N LEU A 162 20.91 -27.96 -0.42
CA LEU A 162 21.70 -28.49 0.70
C LEU A 162 22.87 -29.35 0.21
N GLY A 163 22.68 -30.18 -0.80
CA GLY A 163 23.75 -30.98 -1.42
C GLY A 163 24.88 -30.10 -2.01
N ARG A 164 24.53 -28.90 -2.49
CA ARG A 164 25.50 -27.87 -2.92
C ARG A 164 26.18 -27.12 -1.76
N GLY A 165 25.98 -27.55 -0.50
CA GLY A 165 26.58 -26.94 0.69
C GLY A 165 25.96 -25.61 1.11
N LYS A 166 24.76 -25.25 0.62
CA LYS A 166 24.09 -24.01 1.05
C LYS A 166 23.52 -24.16 2.46
N VAL A 167 23.57 -23.06 3.23
CA VAL A 167 22.97 -23.01 4.57
C VAL A 167 21.45 -23.16 4.47
N LYS A 168 20.84 -23.93 5.37
CA LYS A 168 19.39 -24.21 5.42
C LYS A 168 18.51 -22.96 5.24
N LYS A 169 18.87 -21.84 5.89
CA LYS A 169 18.14 -20.58 5.79
C LYS A 169 18.15 -19.99 4.37
N VAL A 170 19.26 -20.12 3.66
CA VAL A 170 19.38 -19.69 2.26
C VAL A 170 18.55 -20.58 1.36
N ALA A 171 18.54 -21.88 1.61
CA ALA A 171 17.70 -22.82 0.86
C ALA A 171 16.20 -22.50 1.00
N PHE A 172 15.71 -22.22 2.21
CA PHE A 172 14.32 -21.78 2.39
C PHE A 172 14.02 -20.42 1.73
N CYS A 173 14.95 -19.47 1.79
CA CYS A 173 14.80 -18.20 1.07
C CYS A 173 14.74 -18.40 -0.45
N ALA A 174 15.44 -19.39 -0.99
CA ALA A 174 15.41 -19.71 -2.41
C ALA A 174 14.08 -20.38 -2.82
N VAL A 175 13.53 -21.26 -1.98
CA VAL A 175 12.19 -21.86 -2.20
C VAL A 175 11.08 -20.80 -2.06
N ALA A 176 11.26 -19.79 -1.23
CA ALA A 176 10.31 -18.69 -1.06
C ALA A 176 10.27 -17.69 -2.24
N ARG A 177 11.25 -17.74 -3.15
CA ARG A 177 11.45 -16.77 -4.25
C ARG A 177 10.82 -17.26 -5.55
#